data_AF-A0A0M9F693-F1
#
_entry.id   AF-A0A0M9F693-F1
#
_cell.length_a   1.000
_cell.length_b   1.000
_cell.length_c   1.000
_cell.angle_alpha   90.00
_cell.angle_beta   90.00
_cell.angle_gamma   90.00
#
_symmetry.space_group_name_H-M   'P 1'
#
loop_
_entity.id
_entity.type
_entity.pdbx_description
1 polymer ?
#
loop_
_entity_poly.entity_id
_entity_poly.type
_entity_poly.pdbx_seq_one_letter_code
_entity_poly.pdbx_strand_id
1 'polypeptide(L)'
;MSFCNSAQRCGNPAKTVQDPDMNGIGVILSFVITAAISVFVAIMAVVKRGIPKQQYMRVDEKVLYWIGVRKSASDAPSNLGYQSLLLSLSDQMLAVGLCYLIAMYVQICNVSLYSFHIGAQLGYLSSCVHLCTLLVLKSYFRKHPKQAILRGALMMLFMGLLAATLILDLITLLEPSERLFVCGLHNPILPRQGIPALGSFGIAVLLAVVYWNAFRSIKLDTSLSSGVENRALKKILLRWIYSGRQGQTNLQTYFERREDKIQRDNRKNATILEHQARFWKAFSIVVPPVIGEMFGSVLSELLIAICSFCVAIYTLVDGLFYKGVDTKELFTASFGQIMPMLLLIVIALTAVEIGSKFCT
;
A
#
# COMPACT_ATOMS: atom_id res chain seq x y z
N MET A 1 -25.02 5.52 23.07
CA MET A 1 -24.25 4.43 22.45
C MET A 1 -23.64 3.56 23.56
N SER A 2 -24.39 2.56 24.02
CA SER A 2 -23.89 1.51 24.93
C SER A 2 -23.42 0.33 24.07
N PHE A 3 -22.25 0.44 23.43
CA PHE A 3 -21.73 -0.62 22.55
C PHE A 3 -21.27 -1.86 23.33
N CYS A 4 -20.93 -1.69 24.60
CA CYS A 4 -20.70 -2.75 25.57
C CYS A 4 -21.67 -2.54 26.72
N ASN A 5 -22.35 -3.61 27.17
CA ASN A 5 -23.35 -3.50 28.24
C ASN A 5 -22.76 -2.79 29.47
N SER A 6 -23.52 -1.82 29.99
CA SER A 6 -23.15 -0.76 30.95
C SER A 6 -22.73 -1.22 32.36
N ALA A 7 -22.21 -2.43 32.52
CA ALA A 7 -21.73 -2.97 33.79
C ALA A 7 -20.36 -3.66 33.67
N GLN A 8 -19.53 -3.23 32.71
CA GLN A 8 -18.17 -3.76 32.62
C GLN A 8 -17.34 -3.18 33.77
N ARG A 9 -17.04 -4.02 34.77
CA ARG A 9 -16.24 -3.67 35.95
C ARG A 9 -14.81 -3.33 35.51
N CYS A 10 -14.55 -2.07 35.17
CA CYS A 10 -13.21 -1.57 34.84
C CYS A 10 -12.21 -1.58 36.01
N GLY A 11 -12.62 -2.11 37.16
CA GLY A 11 -11.78 -2.44 38.32
C GLY A 11 -11.21 -3.86 38.31
N ASN A 12 -11.63 -4.75 37.41
CA ASN A 12 -11.04 -6.08 37.27
C ASN A 12 -10.13 -6.13 36.02
N PRO A 13 -8.95 -6.80 36.08
CA PRO A 13 -8.12 -7.03 34.90
C PRO A 13 -8.88 -7.88 33.86
N ALA A 14 -8.46 -7.83 32.59
CA ALA A 14 -9.02 -8.70 31.56
C ALA A 14 -8.85 -10.17 31.99
N LYS A 15 -9.90 -10.99 31.81
CA LYS A 15 -9.86 -12.42 32.20
C LYS A 15 -8.74 -13.19 31.49
N THR A 16 -8.38 -12.75 30.29
CA THR A 16 -7.27 -13.25 29.49
C THR A 16 -6.56 -12.06 28.86
N VAL A 17 -5.28 -11.85 29.20
CA VAL A 17 -4.47 -10.76 28.63
C VAL A 17 -4.06 -11.10 27.20
N GLN A 18 -3.86 -12.38 26.90
CA GLN A 18 -3.59 -12.90 25.56
C GLN A 18 -4.81 -13.62 25.02
N ASP A 19 -5.05 -13.46 23.72
CA ASP A 19 -6.10 -14.18 23.02
C ASP A 19 -5.43 -15.00 21.91
N PRO A 20 -5.08 -16.27 22.17
CA PRO A 20 -4.27 -17.07 21.27
C PRO A 20 -4.93 -17.30 19.89
N ASP A 21 -6.23 -17.05 19.76
CA ASP A 21 -6.94 -17.12 18.48
C ASP A 21 -6.76 -15.83 17.66
N MET A 22 -6.57 -14.68 18.31
CA MET A 22 -6.30 -13.40 17.66
C MET A 22 -4.81 -13.06 17.52
N ASN A 23 -3.99 -13.34 18.53
CA ASN A 23 -2.58 -12.97 18.57
C ASN A 23 -1.64 -14.16 18.72
N GLY A 24 -2.13 -15.39 18.51
CA GLY A 24 -1.29 -16.58 18.53
C GLY A 24 -0.13 -16.53 17.54
N ILE A 25 0.94 -17.26 17.84
CA ILE A 25 2.19 -17.21 17.08
C ILE A 25 2.01 -17.52 15.59
N GLY A 26 1.10 -18.44 15.24
CA GLY A 26 0.81 -18.78 13.85
C GLY A 26 0.15 -17.63 13.08
N VAL A 27 -0.74 -16.89 13.72
CA VAL A 27 -1.35 -15.68 13.13
C VAL A 27 -0.27 -14.62 12.92
N ILE A 28 0.54 -14.34 13.95
CA ILE A 28 1.63 -13.36 13.86
C ILE A 28 2.61 -13.72 12.73
N LEU A 29 3.10 -14.96 12.72
CA LEU A 29 4.04 -15.44 11.70
C LEU A 29 3.42 -15.36 10.31
N SER A 30 2.14 -15.67 10.15
CA SER A 30 1.51 -15.58 8.84
C SER A 30 1.54 -14.16 8.28
N PHE A 31 1.25 -13.15 9.09
CA PHE A 31 1.27 -11.76 8.66
C PHE A 31 2.70 -11.28 8.39
N VAL A 32 3.65 -11.62 9.27
CA VAL A 32 5.07 -11.25 9.14
C VAL A 32 5.69 -11.88 7.89
N ILE A 33 5.50 -13.19 7.68
CA ILE A 33 6.05 -13.90 6.52
C ILE A 33 5.45 -13.35 5.22
N THR A 34 4.13 -13.14 5.17
CA THR A 34 3.47 -12.57 3.98
C THR A 34 4.00 -11.18 3.65
N ALA A 35 4.17 -10.32 4.66
CA ALA A 35 4.73 -8.99 4.49
C ALA A 35 6.20 -9.03 4.04
N ALA A 36 7.02 -9.89 4.65
CA ALA A 36 8.42 -10.07 4.29
C ALA A 36 8.59 -10.56 2.83
N ILE A 37 7.81 -11.56 2.41
CA ILE A 37 7.78 -12.06 1.03
C ILE A 37 7.38 -10.92 0.08
N SER A 38 6.38 -10.12 0.43
CA SER A 38 5.90 -9.03 -0.42
C SER A 38 6.95 -7.94 -0.62
N VAL A 39 7.65 -7.54 0.44
CA VAL A 39 8.77 -6.59 0.38
C VAL A 39 9.92 -7.17 -0.45
N PHE A 40 10.29 -8.42 -0.21
CA PHE A 40 11.33 -9.09 -0.97
C PHE A 40 11.01 -9.14 -2.47
N VAL A 41 9.79 -9.54 -2.84
CA VAL A 41 9.36 -9.59 -4.24
C VAL A 41 9.34 -8.19 -4.86
N ALA A 42 8.93 -7.15 -4.12
CA ALA A 42 8.98 -5.77 -4.59
C ALA A 42 10.42 -5.29 -4.86
N ILE A 43 11.37 -5.58 -3.95
CA ILE A 43 12.79 -5.30 -4.15
C ILE A 43 13.30 -6.01 -5.41
N MET A 44 13.01 -7.30 -5.55
CA MET A 44 13.43 -8.09 -6.71
C MET A 44 12.82 -7.57 -8.02
N ALA A 45 11.56 -7.12 -8.01
CA ALA A 45 10.90 -6.52 -9.15
C ALA A 45 11.58 -5.21 -9.58
N VAL A 46 12.02 -4.37 -8.63
CA VAL A 46 12.74 -3.12 -8.93
C VAL A 46 14.16 -3.41 -9.44
N VAL A 47 14.94 -4.24 -8.73
CA VAL A 47 16.34 -4.56 -9.08
C VAL A 47 16.42 -5.25 -10.45
N LYS A 48 15.50 -6.17 -10.76
CA LYS A 48 15.47 -6.86 -12.06
C LYS A 48 14.81 -6.06 -13.19
N ARG A 49 14.39 -4.82 -12.95
CA ARG A 49 13.61 -3.99 -13.89
C ARG A 49 12.35 -4.70 -14.39
N GLY A 50 11.68 -5.44 -13.50
CA GLY A 50 10.40 -6.13 -13.76
C GLY A 50 9.18 -5.22 -13.81
N ILE A 51 9.35 -3.94 -13.46
CA ILE A 51 8.32 -2.89 -13.59
C ILE A 51 8.46 -2.22 -14.97
N PRO A 52 7.37 -1.91 -15.67
CA PRO A 52 7.44 -1.26 -16.99
C PRO A 52 8.04 0.14 -16.93
N LYS A 53 8.77 0.51 -18.00
CA LYS A 53 9.53 1.76 -18.13
C LYS A 53 8.74 3.02 -17.77
N GLN A 54 7.45 3.04 -18.09
CA GLN A 54 6.54 4.18 -17.87
C GLN A 54 6.31 4.55 -16.40
N GLN A 55 6.64 3.67 -15.46
CA GLN A 55 6.54 3.96 -14.03
C GLN A 55 7.81 4.58 -13.45
N TYR A 56 8.98 4.39 -14.09
CA TYR A 56 10.23 4.95 -13.60
C TYR A 56 10.34 6.43 -13.95
N MET A 57 10.66 7.24 -12.96
CA MET A 57 11.03 8.64 -13.16
C MET A 57 12.51 8.76 -13.52
N ARG A 58 12.91 9.93 -14.02
CA ARG A 58 14.33 10.24 -14.34
C ARG A 58 15.26 10.06 -13.14
N VAL A 59 14.77 10.33 -11.93
CA VAL A 59 15.51 10.12 -10.68
C VAL A 59 15.79 8.63 -10.46
N ASP A 60 14.78 7.77 -10.68
CA ASP A 60 14.92 6.32 -10.53
C ASP A 60 15.97 5.76 -11.49
N GLU A 61 16.00 6.22 -12.74
CA GLU A 61 16.98 5.76 -13.73
C GLU A 61 18.43 6.08 -13.31
N LYS A 62 18.68 7.29 -12.80
CA LYS A 62 20.00 7.69 -12.32
C LYS A 62 20.43 6.92 -11.08
N VAL A 63 19.54 6.76 -10.10
CA VAL A 63 19.84 6.03 -8.87
C VAL A 63 20.09 4.55 -9.15
N LEU A 64 19.28 3.91 -9.99
CA LEU A 64 19.47 2.50 -10.35
C LEU A 64 20.76 2.28 -11.16
N TYR A 65 21.13 3.23 -12.03
CA TYR A 65 22.41 3.18 -12.72
C TYR A 65 23.60 3.30 -11.75
N TRP A 66 23.50 4.18 -10.75
CA TRP A 66 24.52 4.36 -9.71
C TRP A 66 24.69 3.11 -8.82
N ILE A 67 23.59 2.42 -8.49
CA ILE A 67 23.58 1.15 -7.75
C ILE A 67 24.09 -0.05 -8.61
N GLY A 68 24.42 0.19 -9.88
CA GLY A 68 25.00 -0.82 -10.77
C GLY A 68 23.99 -1.63 -11.59
N VAL A 69 22.71 -1.25 -11.58
CA VAL A 69 21.68 -1.88 -12.43
C VAL A 69 21.81 -1.36 -13.85
N ARG A 70 22.63 -2.05 -14.66
CA ARG A 70 22.90 -1.70 -16.07
C ARG A 70 21.80 -2.11 -17.05
N LYS A 71 20.84 -2.93 -16.63
CA LYS A 71 19.75 -3.40 -17.50
C LYS A 71 18.77 -2.26 -17.77
N SER A 72 18.47 -2.04 -19.06
CA SER A 72 17.48 -1.04 -19.48
C SER A 72 16.05 -1.54 -19.19
N ALA A 73 15.17 -0.64 -18.77
CA ALA A 73 13.77 -0.99 -18.51
C ALA A 73 13.05 -1.32 -19.82
N SER A 74 12.31 -2.44 -19.86
CA SER A 74 11.50 -2.85 -21.00
C SER A 74 10.08 -2.27 -20.89
N ASP A 75 9.45 -2.00 -22.04
CA ASP A 75 8.03 -1.65 -22.10
C ASP A 75 7.11 -2.84 -21.78
N ALA A 76 7.61 -4.06 -22.01
CA ALA A 76 6.95 -5.32 -21.68
C ALA A 76 7.92 -6.24 -20.90
N PRO A 77 7.96 -6.13 -19.56
CA PRO A 77 8.78 -7.03 -18.75
C PRO A 77 8.21 -8.46 -18.82
N SER A 78 9.03 -9.43 -19.21
CA SER A 78 8.66 -10.84 -19.36
C SER A 78 8.52 -11.60 -18.03
N ASN A 79 8.90 -10.99 -16.91
CA ASN A 79 8.83 -11.62 -15.58
C ASN A 79 7.42 -11.52 -14.96
N LEU A 80 6.42 -12.14 -15.61
CA LEU A 80 5.03 -12.18 -15.12
C LEU A 80 4.90 -12.81 -13.72
N GLY A 81 5.81 -13.70 -13.33
CA GLY A 81 5.74 -14.43 -12.06
C GLY A 81 5.67 -13.54 -10.82
N TYR A 82 6.41 -12.42 -10.78
CA TYR A 82 6.37 -11.49 -9.64
C TYR A 82 5.02 -10.78 -9.51
N GLN A 83 4.42 -10.43 -10.66
CA GLN A 83 3.11 -9.78 -10.70
C GLN A 83 2.03 -10.75 -10.24
N SER A 84 2.04 -11.99 -10.74
CA SER A 84 1.06 -13.01 -10.35
C SER A 84 1.18 -13.42 -8.88
N LEU A 85 2.40 -13.55 -8.36
CA LEU A 85 2.64 -13.86 -6.94
C LEU A 85 2.14 -12.75 -6.02
N LEU A 86 2.53 -11.48 -6.28
CA LEU A 86 2.05 -10.34 -5.50
C LEU A 86 0.54 -10.11 -5.64
N LEU A 87 -0.01 -10.38 -6.83
CA LEU A 87 -1.45 -10.35 -7.09
C LEU A 87 -2.17 -11.29 -6.13
N SER A 88 -1.79 -12.56 -6.11
CA SER A 88 -2.39 -13.58 -5.24
C SER A 88 -2.20 -13.26 -3.75
N LEU A 89 -0.97 -12.94 -3.34
CA LEU A 89 -0.66 -12.67 -1.93
C LEU A 89 -1.50 -11.50 -1.40
N SER A 90 -1.60 -10.42 -2.16
CA SER A 90 -2.35 -9.26 -1.68
C SER A 90 -3.86 -9.41 -1.79
N ASP A 91 -4.41 -10.24 -2.68
CA ASP A 91 -5.87 -10.47 -2.70
C ASP A 91 -6.30 -11.27 -1.45
N GLN A 92 -5.51 -12.26 -1.06
CA GLN A 92 -5.74 -13.01 0.17
C GLN A 92 -5.50 -12.16 1.41
N MET A 93 -4.39 -11.41 1.45
CA MET A 93 -4.11 -10.52 2.57
C MET A 93 -5.18 -9.44 2.74
N LEU A 94 -5.81 -9.00 1.64
CA LEU A 94 -6.90 -8.04 1.70
C LEU A 94 -8.15 -8.64 2.37
N ALA A 95 -8.51 -9.87 2.00
CA ALA A 95 -9.63 -10.58 2.62
C ALA A 95 -9.34 -10.93 4.09
N VAL A 96 -8.18 -11.56 4.36
CA VAL A 96 -7.76 -11.97 5.70
C VAL A 96 -7.60 -10.76 6.61
N GLY A 97 -6.91 -9.71 6.16
CA GLY A 97 -6.73 -8.48 6.92
C GLY A 97 -8.05 -7.77 7.21
N LEU A 98 -8.99 -7.71 6.26
CA LEU A 98 -10.30 -7.11 6.47
C LEU A 98 -11.12 -7.90 7.49
N CYS A 99 -11.19 -9.24 7.35
CA CYS A 99 -11.84 -10.11 8.30
C CYS A 99 -11.21 -9.99 9.70
N TYR A 100 -9.88 -9.90 9.77
CA TYR A 100 -9.15 -9.74 11.02
C TYR A 100 -9.49 -8.43 11.73
N LEU A 101 -9.46 -7.29 11.02
CA LEU A 101 -9.86 -6.01 11.59
C LEU A 101 -11.33 -6.04 12.06
N ILE A 102 -12.24 -6.61 11.26
CA ILE A 102 -13.65 -6.77 11.65
C ILE A 102 -13.78 -7.61 12.92
N ALA A 103 -13.09 -8.75 13.01
CA ALA A 103 -13.13 -9.64 14.17
C ALA A 103 -12.64 -8.92 15.45
N MET A 104 -11.54 -8.17 15.34
CA MET A 104 -11.03 -7.34 16.43
C MET A 104 -12.05 -6.29 16.89
N TYR A 105 -12.77 -5.64 15.97
CA TYR A 105 -13.84 -4.71 16.32
C TYR A 105 -15.08 -5.38 16.93
N VAL A 106 -15.43 -6.59 16.48
CA VAL A 106 -16.54 -7.36 17.07
C VAL A 106 -16.21 -7.75 18.53
N GLN A 107 -14.96 -8.09 18.80
CA GLN A 107 -14.50 -8.50 20.13
C GLN A 107 -13.99 -7.34 21.01
N ILE A 108 -14.19 -6.09 20.57
CA ILE A 108 -13.64 -4.89 21.22
C ILE A 108 -13.96 -4.79 22.71
N CYS A 109 -15.12 -5.31 23.15
CA CYS A 109 -15.53 -5.31 24.54
C CYS A 109 -14.77 -6.33 25.41
N ASN A 110 -14.25 -7.41 24.83
CA ASN A 110 -13.62 -8.50 25.58
C ASN A 110 -12.09 -8.54 25.40
N VAL A 111 -11.56 -7.82 24.41
CA VAL A 111 -10.13 -7.79 24.10
C VAL A 111 -9.36 -6.93 25.11
N SER A 112 -8.17 -7.39 25.50
CA SER A 112 -7.22 -6.61 26.28
C SER A 112 -6.57 -5.51 25.43
N LEU A 113 -6.00 -4.49 26.07
CA LEU A 113 -5.18 -3.48 25.40
C LEU A 113 -3.96 -4.10 24.72
N TYR A 114 -3.38 -5.14 25.32
CA TYR A 114 -2.30 -5.93 24.71
C TYR A 114 -2.70 -6.57 23.39
N SER A 115 -3.78 -7.38 23.38
CA SER A 115 -4.23 -8.10 22.19
C SER A 115 -4.69 -7.13 21.10
N PHE A 116 -5.29 -6.00 21.47
CA PHE A 116 -5.64 -4.93 20.54
C PHE A 116 -4.39 -4.31 19.90
N HIS A 117 -3.36 -4.01 20.67
CA HIS A 117 -2.10 -3.45 20.16
C HIS A 117 -1.42 -4.39 19.17
N ILE A 118 -1.28 -5.67 19.51
CA ILE A 118 -0.72 -6.67 18.60
C ILE A 118 -1.57 -6.75 17.32
N GLY A 119 -2.90 -6.80 17.45
CA GLY A 119 -3.81 -6.81 16.31
C GLY A 119 -3.66 -5.58 15.40
N ALA A 120 -3.47 -4.39 15.98
CA ALA A 120 -3.18 -3.17 15.24
C ALA A 120 -1.89 -3.26 14.42
N GLN A 121 -0.82 -3.83 15.00
CA GLN A 121 0.45 -4.05 14.29
C GLN A 121 0.33 -5.10 13.17
N LEU A 122 -0.47 -6.16 13.37
CA LEU A 122 -0.76 -7.14 12.31
C LEU A 122 -1.53 -6.50 11.16
N GLY A 123 -2.56 -5.70 11.46
CA GLY A 123 -3.25 -4.88 10.46
C GLY A 123 -2.28 -3.96 9.71
N TYR A 124 -1.31 -3.39 10.42
CA TYR A 124 -0.30 -2.53 9.81
C TYR A 124 0.65 -3.29 8.87
N LEU A 125 1.07 -4.51 9.22
CA LEU A 125 1.82 -5.40 8.32
C LEU A 125 1.05 -5.74 7.04
N SER A 126 -0.27 -5.95 7.14
CA SER A 126 -1.14 -6.15 5.98
C SER A 126 -1.14 -4.94 5.03
N SER A 127 -1.11 -3.71 5.57
CA SER A 127 -1.01 -2.51 4.73
C SER A 127 0.31 -2.43 3.94
N CYS A 128 1.41 -2.93 4.49
CA CYS A 128 2.70 -2.99 3.80
C CYS A 128 2.64 -3.89 2.54
N VAL A 129 1.90 -5.00 2.63
CA VAL A 129 1.65 -5.90 1.48
C VAL A 129 0.89 -5.15 0.37
N HIS A 130 -0.13 -4.37 0.73
CA HIS A 130 -0.90 -3.58 -0.23
C HIS A 130 -0.05 -2.48 -0.88
N LEU A 131 0.82 -1.81 -0.12
CA LEU A 131 1.74 -0.81 -0.64
C LEU A 131 2.73 -1.41 -1.65
N CYS A 132 3.36 -2.54 -1.32
CA CYS A 132 4.23 -3.28 -2.23
C CYS A 132 3.50 -3.70 -3.51
N THR A 133 2.23 -4.09 -3.37
CA THR A 133 1.43 -4.51 -4.52
C THR A 133 1.08 -3.35 -5.44
N LEU A 134 0.67 -2.20 -4.89
CA LEU A 134 0.38 -1.01 -5.68
C LEU A 134 1.62 -0.51 -6.44
N LEU A 135 2.81 -0.64 -5.85
CA LEU A 135 4.07 -0.31 -6.51
C LEU A 135 4.31 -1.17 -7.77
N VAL A 136 4.18 -2.49 -7.65
CA VAL A 136 4.54 -3.44 -8.72
C VAL A 136 3.42 -3.63 -9.75
N LEU A 137 2.15 -3.65 -9.33
CA LEU A 137 1.01 -4.02 -10.19
C LEU A 137 0.28 -2.84 -10.84
N LYS A 138 0.71 -1.59 -10.62
CA LYS A 138 0.05 -0.40 -11.20
C LYS A 138 -0.13 -0.49 -12.72
N SER A 139 0.85 -1.01 -13.47
CA SER A 139 0.67 -1.23 -14.91
C SER A 139 -0.18 -2.45 -15.28
N TYR A 140 -0.32 -3.44 -14.39
CA TYR A 140 -1.23 -4.57 -14.58
C TYR A 140 -2.68 -4.11 -14.43
N PHE A 141 -2.98 -3.33 -13.38
CA PHE A 141 -4.31 -2.76 -13.14
C PHE A 141 -4.79 -1.85 -14.26
N ARG A 142 -3.86 -1.14 -14.91
CA ARG A 142 -4.16 -0.35 -16.11
C ARG A 142 -4.71 -1.17 -17.28
N LYS A 143 -4.38 -2.46 -17.37
CA LYS A 143 -4.93 -3.38 -18.38
C LYS A 143 -6.28 -3.97 -17.95
N HIS A 144 -6.57 -4.00 -16.65
CA HIS A 144 -7.76 -4.62 -16.06
C HIS A 144 -8.50 -3.64 -15.10
N PRO A 145 -9.13 -2.58 -15.63
CA PRO A 145 -9.67 -1.46 -14.83
C PRO A 145 -10.80 -1.88 -13.88
N LYS A 146 -11.69 -2.78 -14.31
CA LYS A 146 -12.81 -3.26 -13.48
C LYS A 146 -12.32 -3.97 -12.21
N GLN A 147 -11.31 -4.82 -12.34
CA GLN A 147 -10.70 -5.52 -11.21
C GLN A 147 -9.93 -4.53 -10.31
N ALA A 148 -9.26 -3.55 -10.91
CA ALA A 148 -8.54 -2.50 -10.18
C ALA A 148 -9.46 -1.63 -9.33
N ILE A 149 -10.64 -1.25 -9.84
CA ILE A 149 -11.62 -0.43 -9.09
C ILE A 149 -12.16 -1.19 -7.88
N LEU A 150 -12.59 -2.44 -8.06
CA LEU A 150 -13.09 -3.27 -6.94
C LEU A 150 -12.03 -3.42 -5.86
N ARG A 151 -10.81 -3.78 -6.25
CA ARG A 151 -9.70 -3.95 -5.32
C ARG A 151 -9.32 -2.64 -4.64
N GLY A 152 -9.31 -1.53 -5.39
CA GLY A 152 -9.09 -0.20 -4.87
C GLY A 152 -10.13 0.17 -3.81
N ALA A 153 -11.41 -0.10 -4.05
CA ALA A 153 -12.47 0.15 -3.08
C ALA A 153 -12.29 -0.68 -1.79
N LEU A 154 -11.96 -1.96 -1.91
CA LEU A 154 -11.69 -2.83 -0.76
C LEU A 154 -10.44 -2.41 0.02
N MET A 155 -9.36 -2.04 -0.67
CA MET A 155 -8.15 -1.49 -0.03
C MET A 155 -8.45 -0.18 0.70
N MET A 156 -9.29 0.70 0.14
CA MET A 156 -9.69 1.94 0.79
C MET A 156 -10.53 1.70 2.05
N LEU A 157 -11.42 0.70 2.02
CA LEU A 157 -12.17 0.26 3.19
C LEU A 157 -11.23 -0.30 4.28
N PHE A 158 -10.33 -1.21 3.90
CA PHE A 158 -9.32 -1.78 4.80
C PHE A 158 -8.46 -0.68 5.44
N MET A 159 -7.96 0.26 4.64
CA MET A 159 -7.15 1.38 5.13
C MET A 159 -7.93 2.30 6.07
N GLY A 160 -9.23 2.51 5.84
CA GLY A 160 -10.08 3.31 6.73
C GLY A 160 -10.26 2.66 8.10
N LEU A 161 -10.50 1.34 8.11
CA LEU A 161 -10.58 0.56 9.35
C LEU A 161 -9.23 0.51 10.08
N LEU A 162 -8.13 0.34 9.35
CA LEU A 162 -6.79 0.35 9.92
C LEU A 162 -6.44 1.73 10.51
N ALA A 163 -6.79 2.82 9.83
CA ALA A 163 -6.58 4.17 10.33
C ALA A 163 -7.29 4.39 11.67
N ALA A 164 -8.56 4.00 11.75
CA ALA A 164 -9.32 4.07 13.00
C ALA A 164 -8.66 3.20 14.10
N THR A 165 -8.18 2.01 13.74
CA THR A 165 -7.49 1.10 14.67
C THR A 165 -6.20 1.72 15.23
N LEU A 166 -5.35 2.27 14.36
CA LEU A 166 -4.07 2.87 14.77
C LEU A 166 -4.27 4.13 15.61
N ILE A 167 -5.30 4.93 15.32
CA ILE A 167 -5.66 6.09 16.15
C ILE A 167 -6.10 5.61 17.54
N LEU A 168 -6.95 4.58 17.60
CA LEU A 168 -7.41 4.01 18.86
C LEU A 168 -6.25 3.43 19.68
N ASP A 169 -5.35 2.66 19.05
CA ASP A 169 -4.16 2.10 19.69
C ASP A 169 -3.24 3.20 20.23
N LEU A 170 -3.03 4.26 19.46
CA LEU A 170 -2.22 5.40 19.90
C LEU A 170 -2.83 6.12 21.11
N ILE A 171 -4.15 6.28 21.15
CA ILE A 171 -4.85 6.93 22.29
C ILE A 171 -4.71 6.08 23.55
N THR A 172 -4.67 4.76 23.42
CA THR A 172 -4.60 3.83 24.55
C THR A 172 -3.20 3.31 24.85
N LEU A 173 -2.17 3.75 24.12
CA LEU A 173 -0.80 3.24 24.20
C LEU A 173 -0.16 3.36 25.60
N LEU A 174 -0.54 4.41 26.34
CA LEU A 174 -0.01 4.71 27.68
C LEU A 174 -0.78 3.98 28.80
N GLU A 175 -1.90 3.34 28.50
CA GLU A 175 -2.67 2.58 29.49
C GLU A 175 -2.02 1.20 29.73
N PRO A 176 -2.16 0.64 30.95
CA PRO A 176 -1.61 -0.66 31.28
C PRO A 176 -2.24 -1.78 30.43
N SER A 177 -1.39 -2.65 29.89
CA SER A 177 -1.70 -3.66 28.87
C SER A 177 -2.73 -4.72 29.27
N GLU A 178 -2.87 -5.00 30.56
CA GLU A 178 -3.78 -6.02 31.12
C GLU A 178 -5.24 -5.57 31.21
N ARG A 179 -5.51 -4.28 31.06
CA ARG A 179 -6.89 -3.77 31.10
C ARG A 179 -7.62 -4.08 29.81
N LEU A 180 -8.94 -4.19 29.93
CA LEU A 180 -9.84 -4.25 28.78
C LEU A 180 -9.72 -2.98 27.94
N PHE A 181 -9.70 -3.14 26.61
CA PHE A 181 -9.54 -2.03 25.67
C PHE A 181 -10.57 -0.90 25.92
N VAL A 182 -11.84 -1.26 26.07
CA VAL A 182 -12.94 -0.30 26.29
C VAL A 182 -12.77 0.50 27.59
N CYS A 183 -12.20 -0.12 28.62
CA CYS A 183 -11.92 0.56 29.89
C CYS A 183 -10.78 1.58 29.74
N GLY A 184 -9.72 1.25 29.01
CA GLY A 184 -8.64 2.20 28.69
C GLY A 184 -9.13 3.38 27.83
N LEU A 185 -10.10 3.15 26.96
CA LEU A 185 -10.68 4.19 26.11
C LEU A 185 -11.62 5.14 26.88
N HIS A 186 -12.51 4.62 27.72
CA HIS A 186 -13.55 5.41 28.39
C HIS A 186 -13.11 5.98 29.75
N ASN A 187 -12.27 5.26 30.50
CA ASN A 187 -11.82 5.65 31.84
C ASN A 187 -10.29 5.59 31.92
N PRO A 188 -9.59 6.52 31.23
CA PRO A 188 -8.13 6.58 31.25
C PRO A 188 -7.62 6.97 32.63
N ILE A 189 -6.57 6.29 33.09
CA ILE A 189 -5.85 6.57 34.34
C ILE A 189 -4.81 7.68 34.10
N LEU A 190 -4.14 7.65 32.94
CA LEU A 190 -3.10 8.62 32.61
C LEU A 190 -3.68 9.80 31.79
N PRO A 191 -3.30 11.06 32.11
CA PRO A 191 -3.71 12.22 31.31
C PRO A 191 -3.09 12.15 29.90
N ARG A 192 -3.92 12.34 28.86
CA ARG A 192 -3.56 12.19 27.43
C ARG A 192 -2.59 13.26 26.88
N GLN A 193 -1.86 14.00 27.71
CA GLN A 193 -1.36 15.34 27.36
C GLN A 193 0.02 15.43 26.65
N GLY A 194 0.83 14.38 26.53
CA GLY A 194 2.24 14.55 26.08
C GLY A 194 2.66 13.89 24.77
N ILE A 195 2.23 12.65 24.53
CA ILE A 195 2.81 11.76 23.50
C ILE A 195 1.95 11.56 22.22
N PRO A 196 0.61 11.82 22.17
CA PRO A 196 -0.17 11.45 20.99
C PRO A 196 0.06 12.35 19.77
N ALA A 197 0.55 13.58 19.90
CA ALA A 197 0.61 14.52 18.77
C ALA A 197 1.63 14.11 17.69
N LEU A 198 2.84 13.70 18.10
CA LEU A 198 3.90 13.32 17.18
C LEU A 198 3.63 11.97 16.50
N GLY A 199 3.13 10.99 17.26
CA GLY A 199 2.70 9.69 16.72
C GLY A 199 1.48 9.81 15.79
N SER A 200 0.50 10.65 16.15
CA SER A 200 -0.67 10.93 15.30
C SER A 200 -0.24 11.56 13.99
N PHE A 201 0.74 12.47 14.02
CA PHE A 201 1.27 13.09 12.81
C PHE A 201 1.95 12.06 11.91
N GLY A 202 2.78 11.17 12.45
CA GLY A 202 3.42 10.09 11.69
C GLY A 202 2.41 9.16 11.02
N ILE A 203 1.39 8.70 11.78
CA ILE A 203 0.31 7.86 11.26
C ILE A 203 -0.51 8.63 10.20
N ALA A 204 -0.85 9.89 10.45
CA ALA A 204 -1.60 10.71 9.50
C ALA A 204 -0.84 10.95 8.19
N VAL A 205 0.48 11.20 8.25
CA VAL A 205 1.33 11.36 7.07
C VAL A 205 1.41 10.06 6.28
N LEU A 206 1.64 8.93 6.96
CA LEU A 206 1.68 7.63 6.32
C LEU A 206 0.33 7.31 5.64
N LEU A 207 -0.78 7.50 6.35
CA LEU A 207 -2.12 7.30 5.81
C LEU A 207 -2.37 8.22 4.62
N ALA A 208 -2.01 9.51 4.71
CA ALA A 208 -2.15 10.44 3.60
C ALA A 208 -1.36 9.99 2.37
N VAL A 209 -0.14 9.48 2.54
CA VAL A 209 0.68 8.95 1.44
C VAL A 209 0.05 7.69 0.83
N VAL A 210 -0.42 6.76 1.65
CA VAL A 210 -1.04 5.51 1.15
C VAL A 210 -2.38 5.80 0.47
N TYR A 211 -3.23 6.66 1.05
CA TYR A 211 -4.48 7.13 0.45
C TYR A 211 -4.20 7.88 -0.86
N TRP A 212 -3.18 8.74 -0.88
CA TRP A 212 -2.77 9.44 -2.09
C TRP A 212 -2.33 8.48 -3.19
N ASN A 213 -1.57 7.45 -2.85
CA ASN A 213 -1.13 6.43 -3.81
C ASN A 213 -2.29 5.58 -4.35
N ALA A 214 -3.19 5.14 -3.47
CA ALA A 214 -4.41 4.44 -3.87
C ALA A 214 -5.29 5.30 -4.77
N PHE A 215 -5.53 6.56 -4.37
CA PHE A 215 -6.32 7.51 -5.13
C PHE A 215 -5.66 7.88 -6.47
N ARG A 216 -4.35 8.11 -6.50
CA ARG A 216 -3.57 8.35 -7.73
C ARG A 216 -3.68 7.17 -8.68
N SER A 217 -3.62 5.94 -8.17
CA SER A 217 -3.77 4.73 -8.98
C SER A 217 -5.15 4.66 -9.64
N ILE A 218 -6.22 4.93 -8.88
CA ILE A 218 -7.61 4.92 -9.38
C ILE A 218 -7.87 6.08 -10.35
N LYS A 219 -7.45 7.30 -10.01
CA LYS A 219 -7.64 8.49 -10.85
C LYS A 219 -6.87 8.38 -12.17
N LEU A 220 -5.66 7.84 -12.14
CA LEU A 220 -4.89 7.57 -13.35
C LEU A 220 -5.66 6.61 -14.26
N ASP A 221 -6.28 5.57 -13.71
CA ASP A 221 -7.10 4.62 -14.46
C ASP A 221 -8.36 5.27 -15.07
N THR A 222 -9.13 6.04 -14.29
CA THR A 222 -10.32 6.75 -14.81
C THR A 222 -9.96 7.74 -15.93
N SER A 223 -8.86 8.49 -15.76
CA SER A 223 -8.38 9.44 -16.77
C SER A 223 -7.86 8.73 -18.04
N LEU A 224 -7.28 7.55 -17.89
CA LEU A 224 -6.76 6.77 -19.00
C LEU A 224 -7.89 6.05 -19.73
N SER A 225 -8.84 5.43 -19.02
CA SER A 225 -10.03 4.77 -19.61
C SER A 225 -10.82 5.78 -20.43
N SER A 226 -11.20 6.91 -19.83
CA SER A 226 -11.89 7.99 -20.53
C SER A 226 -11.06 8.57 -21.68
N GLY A 227 -9.74 8.69 -21.52
CA GLY A 227 -8.83 9.22 -22.54
C GLY A 227 -8.51 8.26 -23.69
N VAL A 228 -8.54 6.95 -23.46
CA VAL A 228 -8.38 5.89 -24.48
C VAL A 228 -9.68 5.76 -25.26
N GLU A 229 -10.82 5.73 -24.58
CA GLU A 229 -12.14 5.68 -25.21
C GLU A 229 -12.39 6.94 -26.06
N ASN A 230 -12.11 8.14 -25.54
CA ASN A 230 -12.20 9.38 -26.35
C ASN A 230 -11.20 9.39 -27.51
N ARG A 231 -9.97 8.89 -27.34
CA ARG A 231 -8.99 8.86 -28.44
C ARG A 231 -9.35 7.84 -29.50
N ALA A 232 -9.83 6.66 -29.12
CA ALA A 232 -10.29 5.63 -30.04
C ALA A 232 -11.50 6.13 -30.82
N LEU A 233 -12.50 6.67 -30.12
CA LEU A 233 -13.70 7.22 -30.74
C LEU A 233 -13.37 8.41 -31.65
N LYS A 234 -12.51 9.33 -31.22
CA LYS A 234 -12.04 10.46 -32.04
C LYS A 234 -11.21 10.02 -33.24
N LYS A 235 -10.39 8.97 -33.12
CA LYS A 235 -9.64 8.38 -34.25
C LYS A 235 -10.57 7.69 -35.24
N ILE A 236 -11.59 6.98 -34.77
CA ILE A 236 -12.60 6.32 -35.61
C ILE A 236 -13.42 7.39 -36.35
N LEU A 237 -13.89 8.43 -35.65
CA LEU A 237 -14.61 9.56 -36.24
C LEU A 237 -13.76 10.29 -37.28
N LEU A 238 -12.50 10.60 -36.97
CA LEU A 238 -11.60 11.25 -37.91
C LEU A 238 -11.30 10.37 -39.13
N ARG A 239 -11.11 9.06 -38.95
CA ARG A 239 -10.88 8.12 -40.06
C ARG A 239 -12.14 7.94 -40.93
N TRP A 240 -13.32 8.03 -40.33
CA TRP A 240 -14.60 8.01 -41.04
C TRP A 240 -14.81 9.30 -41.85
N ILE A 241 -14.59 10.47 -41.25
CA ILE A 241 -14.67 11.78 -41.91
C ILE A 241 -13.67 11.87 -43.08
N TYR A 242 -12.47 11.30 -42.90
CA TYR A 242 -11.38 11.33 -43.88
C TYR A 242 -11.20 9.99 -44.63
N SER A 243 -12.29 9.28 -44.91
CA SER A 243 -12.28 7.93 -45.51
C SER A 243 -11.84 7.85 -46.98
N GLY A 244 -11.78 8.98 -47.71
CA GLY A 244 -11.28 9.04 -49.09
C GLY A 244 -9.75 8.99 -49.20
N ARG A 245 -9.22 8.56 -50.35
CA ARG A 245 -7.76 8.38 -50.60
C ARG A 245 -6.94 9.66 -50.34
N GLN A 246 -7.47 10.82 -50.73
CA GLN A 246 -6.89 12.15 -50.42
C GLN A 246 -7.05 12.55 -48.95
N GLY A 247 -8.13 12.08 -48.29
CA GLY A 247 -8.46 12.38 -46.91
C GLY A 247 -7.50 11.73 -45.92
N GLN A 248 -7.05 10.50 -46.19
CA GLN A 248 -6.06 9.82 -45.34
C GLN A 248 -4.71 10.55 -45.27
N THR A 249 -4.23 11.11 -46.39
CA THR A 249 -3.02 11.95 -46.43
C THR A 249 -3.17 13.24 -45.63
N ASN A 250 -4.34 13.87 -45.68
CA ASN A 250 -4.66 15.07 -44.89
C ASN A 250 -4.77 14.77 -43.39
N LEU A 251 -5.26 13.57 -43.05
CA LEU A 251 -5.35 13.11 -41.67
C LEU A 251 -3.96 12.84 -41.08
N GLN A 252 -3.06 12.27 -41.87
CA GLN A 252 -1.68 12.00 -41.46
C GLN A 252 -0.89 13.28 -41.23
N THR A 253 -1.00 14.25 -42.15
CA THR A 253 -0.40 15.58 -41.97
C THR A 253 -1.01 16.36 -40.80
N TYR A 254 -2.30 16.17 -40.48
CA TYR A 254 -2.92 16.74 -39.28
C TYR A 254 -2.30 16.20 -37.98
N PHE A 255 -2.02 14.89 -37.91
CA PHE A 255 -1.39 14.28 -36.73
C PHE A 255 0.05 14.74 -36.55
N GLU A 256 0.85 14.78 -37.62
CA GLU A 256 2.23 15.30 -37.59
C GLU A 256 2.28 16.76 -37.12
N ARG A 257 1.41 17.63 -37.68
CA ARG A 257 1.34 19.04 -37.28
C ARG A 257 1.00 19.24 -35.81
N ARG A 258 0.23 18.31 -35.23
CA ARG A 258 -0.18 18.36 -33.83
C ARG A 258 0.94 17.91 -32.89
N GLU A 259 1.68 16.87 -33.24
CA GLU A 259 2.86 16.44 -32.47
C GLU A 259 3.94 17.53 -32.46
N ASP A 260 4.21 18.15 -33.62
CA ASP A 260 5.14 19.27 -33.74
C ASP A 260 4.75 20.50 -32.89
N LYS A 261 3.45 20.72 -32.71
CA LYS A 261 2.94 21.84 -31.90
C LYS A 261 3.19 21.59 -30.42
N ILE A 262 2.94 20.36 -29.95
CA ILE A 262 3.19 19.95 -28.56
C ILE A 262 4.69 20.00 -28.26
N GLN A 263 5.53 19.56 -29.19
CA GLN A 263 6.98 19.56 -29.01
C GLN A 263 7.55 21.00 -28.96
N ARG A 264 6.99 21.91 -29.77
CA ARG A 264 7.33 23.35 -29.74
C ARG A 264 6.88 24.04 -28.46
N ASP A 265 5.69 23.75 -27.96
CA ASP A 265 5.19 24.36 -26.71
C ASP A 265 5.99 23.89 -25.49
N ASN A 266 6.38 22.61 -25.45
CA ASN A 266 7.29 22.09 -24.43
C ASN A 266 8.68 22.74 -24.49
N ARG A 267 9.21 22.98 -25.70
CA ARG A 267 10.49 23.66 -25.89
C ARG A 267 10.43 25.13 -25.47
N LYS A 268 9.33 25.82 -25.77
CA LYS A 268 9.09 27.20 -25.32
C LYS A 268 9.01 27.30 -23.79
N ASN A 269 8.30 26.39 -23.15
CA ASN A 269 8.22 26.33 -21.69
C ASN A 269 9.60 26.05 -21.05
N ALA A 270 10.43 25.21 -21.69
CA ALA A 270 11.81 24.98 -21.27
C ALA A 270 12.70 26.22 -21.43
N THR A 271 12.56 26.99 -22.52
CA THR A 271 13.32 28.23 -22.73
C THR A 271 12.86 29.38 -21.83
N ILE A 272 11.58 29.44 -21.45
CA ILE A 272 11.06 30.41 -20.48
C ILE A 272 11.63 30.16 -19.08
N LEU A 273 11.95 28.89 -18.75
CA LEU A 273 12.62 28.51 -17.50
C LEU A 273 14.10 28.93 -17.43
N GLU A 274 14.73 29.21 -18.56
CA GLU A 274 16.16 29.57 -18.65
C GLU A 274 16.40 31.07 -18.43
N HIS A 275 15.40 31.93 -18.65
CA HIS A 275 15.60 33.38 -18.73
C HIS A 275 15.13 34.21 -17.52
N GLN A 276 14.72 33.60 -16.40
CA GLN A 276 14.15 34.37 -15.28
C GLN A 276 14.68 33.97 -13.90
N ALA A 277 15.87 34.48 -13.56
CA ALA A 277 16.45 34.38 -12.22
C ALA A 277 15.77 35.35 -11.23
N ARG A 278 14.70 34.88 -10.58
CA ARG A 278 14.48 35.17 -9.16
C ARG A 278 14.59 33.84 -8.46
N PHE A 279 15.79 33.50 -7.99
CA PHE A 279 16.15 32.20 -7.41
C PHE A 279 15.07 31.67 -6.44
N TRP A 280 14.46 32.52 -5.62
CA TRP A 280 13.36 32.16 -4.72
C TRP A 280 12.00 31.89 -5.37
N LYS A 281 11.63 32.62 -6.44
CA LYS A 281 10.41 32.32 -7.22
C LYS A 281 10.60 31.10 -8.11
N ALA A 282 11.79 30.94 -8.70
CA ALA A 282 12.16 29.74 -9.44
C ALA A 282 12.18 28.52 -8.51
N PHE A 283 12.76 28.63 -7.31
CA PHE A 283 12.74 27.57 -6.31
C PHE A 283 11.32 27.23 -5.87
N SER A 284 10.48 28.22 -5.53
CA SER A 284 9.06 28.00 -5.19
C SER A 284 8.23 27.36 -6.31
N ILE A 285 8.61 27.54 -7.57
CA ILE A 285 7.90 26.98 -8.72
C ILE A 285 8.44 25.60 -9.11
N VAL A 286 9.76 25.38 -8.98
CA VAL A 286 10.45 24.14 -9.42
C VAL A 286 10.49 23.09 -8.31
N VAL A 287 10.56 23.50 -7.04
CA VAL A 287 10.67 22.58 -5.90
C VAL A 287 9.41 21.75 -5.69
N PRO A 288 8.17 22.30 -5.72
CA PRO A 288 6.98 21.46 -5.55
C PRO A 288 6.82 20.38 -6.65
N PRO A 289 7.07 20.68 -7.94
CA PRO A 289 7.12 19.66 -8.99
C PRO A 289 8.22 18.61 -8.79
N VAL A 290 9.43 19.02 -8.45
CA VAL A 290 10.57 18.09 -8.25
C VAL A 290 10.37 17.22 -7.01
N ILE A 291 9.85 17.80 -5.92
CA ILE A 291 9.42 17.07 -4.73
C ILE A 291 8.29 16.10 -5.11
N GLY A 292 7.31 16.54 -5.91
CA GLY A 292 6.24 15.68 -6.41
C GLY A 292 6.73 14.53 -7.29
N GLU A 293 7.76 14.75 -8.11
CA GLU A 293 8.43 13.71 -8.90
C GLU A 293 9.26 12.77 -8.04
N MET A 294 9.91 13.26 -6.98
CA MET A 294 10.65 12.43 -6.01
C MET A 294 9.70 11.55 -5.19
N PHE A 295 8.66 12.11 -4.59
CA PHE A 295 7.67 11.34 -3.84
C PHE A 295 6.84 10.40 -4.74
N GLY A 296 6.75 10.72 -6.03
CA GLY A 296 6.09 9.89 -7.03
C GLY A 296 6.99 8.85 -7.70
N SER A 297 8.26 8.74 -7.30
CA SER A 297 9.24 7.81 -7.86
C SER A 297 9.08 6.40 -7.29
N VAL A 298 9.37 5.39 -8.10
CA VAL A 298 9.24 3.97 -7.70
C VAL A 298 10.21 3.64 -6.57
N LEU A 299 11.40 4.22 -6.58
CA LEU A 299 12.40 4.00 -5.54
C LEU A 299 11.98 4.64 -4.21
N SER A 300 11.35 5.81 -4.25
CA SER A 300 10.77 6.44 -3.05
C SER A 300 9.60 5.61 -2.49
N GLU A 301 8.70 5.14 -3.36
CA GLU A 301 7.59 4.25 -2.94
C GLU A 301 8.14 2.95 -2.32
N LEU A 302 9.22 2.38 -2.87
CA LEU A 302 9.88 1.19 -2.32
C LEU A 302 10.53 1.46 -0.96
N LEU A 303 11.24 2.58 -0.83
CA LEU A 303 11.89 2.98 0.43
C LEU A 303 10.84 3.14 1.54
N ILE A 304 9.72 3.80 1.23
CA ILE A 304 8.60 3.96 2.17
C ILE A 304 8.07 2.60 2.59
N ALA A 305 7.88 1.65 1.67
CA ALA A 305 7.43 0.30 1.99
C ALA A 305 8.40 -0.44 2.92
N ILE A 306 9.71 -0.36 2.65
CA ILE A 306 10.74 -0.99 3.49
C ILE A 306 10.74 -0.36 4.89
N CYS A 307 10.77 0.97 4.98
CA CYS A 307 10.72 1.68 6.26
C CYS A 307 9.44 1.34 7.04
N SER A 308 8.29 1.27 6.37
CA SER A 308 7.01 0.91 6.99
C SER A 308 7.04 -0.50 7.57
N PHE A 309 7.58 -1.46 6.81
CA PHE A 309 7.79 -2.84 7.29
C PHE A 309 8.73 -2.90 8.49
N CYS A 310 9.87 -2.21 8.44
CA CYS A 310 10.81 -2.16 9.56
C CYS A 310 10.17 -1.57 10.83
N VAL A 311 9.40 -0.49 10.69
CA VAL A 311 8.67 0.11 11.81
C VAL A 311 7.64 -0.88 12.37
N ALA A 312 6.85 -1.52 11.51
CA ALA A 312 5.85 -2.51 11.93
C ALA A 312 6.45 -3.70 12.68
N ILE A 313 7.61 -4.19 12.23
CA ILE A 313 8.34 -5.27 12.91
C ILE A 313 8.90 -4.79 14.25
N TYR A 314 9.50 -3.60 14.29
CA TYR A 314 10.03 -3.03 15.52
C TYR A 314 8.93 -2.87 16.58
N THR A 315 7.80 -2.27 16.24
CA THR A 315 6.67 -2.07 17.16
C THR A 315 6.03 -3.38 17.60
N LEU A 316 5.94 -4.36 16.69
CA LEU A 316 5.43 -5.70 17.02
C LEU A 316 6.36 -6.43 18.01
N VAL A 317 7.66 -6.40 17.77
CA VAL A 317 8.67 -7.04 18.66
C VAL A 317 8.70 -6.35 20.02
N ASP A 318 8.67 -5.01 20.04
CA ASP A 318 8.55 -4.22 21.26
C ASP A 318 7.30 -4.63 22.06
N GLY A 319 6.14 -4.67 21.39
CA GLY A 319 4.88 -5.10 21.97
C GLY A 319 4.92 -6.53 22.53
N LEU A 320 5.54 -7.48 21.82
CA LEU A 320 5.56 -8.90 22.17
C LEU A 320 6.50 -9.22 23.35
N PHE A 321 7.67 -8.59 23.41
CA PHE A 321 8.73 -8.97 24.36
C PHE A 321 8.94 -7.96 25.49
N TYR A 322 8.68 -6.67 25.28
CA TYR A 322 9.05 -5.62 26.24
C TYR A 322 7.90 -5.18 27.15
N LYS A 323 6.65 -5.53 26.84
CA LYS A 323 5.50 -5.23 27.71
C LYS A 323 5.31 -6.18 28.91
N GLY A 324 6.26 -7.10 29.16
CA GLY A 324 6.31 -7.91 30.39
C GLY A 324 5.19 -8.95 30.57
N VAL A 325 4.46 -9.29 29.51
CA VAL A 325 3.36 -10.28 29.55
C VAL A 325 3.92 -11.70 29.35
N ASP A 326 3.41 -12.69 30.09
CA ASP A 326 3.85 -14.09 29.96
C ASP A 326 3.49 -14.66 28.57
N THR A 327 4.46 -14.82 27.68
CA THR A 327 4.25 -15.23 26.28
C THR A 327 4.02 -16.73 26.09
N LYS A 328 4.02 -17.53 27.16
CA LYS A 328 3.86 -18.99 27.08
C LYS A 328 2.53 -19.43 26.45
N GLU A 329 1.44 -18.73 26.74
CA GLU A 329 0.12 -19.01 26.15
C GLU A 329 0.05 -18.67 24.66
N LEU A 330 0.95 -17.82 24.15
CA LEU A 330 1.03 -17.48 22.73
C LEU A 330 1.58 -18.62 21.86
N PHE A 331 2.35 -19.52 22.46
CA PHE A 331 3.01 -20.64 21.79
C PHE A 331 2.22 -21.96 21.87
N THR A 332 1.06 -21.98 22.53
CA THR A 332 0.21 -23.19 22.55
C THR A 332 -0.47 -23.37 21.20
N ALA A 333 -0.06 -24.40 20.45
CA ALA A 333 -0.57 -24.70 19.12
C ALA A 333 -2.09 -24.99 19.15
N SER A 334 -2.90 -23.99 18.77
CA SER A 334 -4.35 -24.14 18.55
C SER A 334 -4.68 -24.28 17.06
N PHE A 335 -5.87 -24.80 16.73
CA PHE A 335 -6.35 -24.89 15.34
C PHE A 335 -6.33 -23.53 14.63
N GLY A 336 -6.66 -22.45 15.35
CA GLY A 336 -6.63 -21.07 14.86
C GLY A 336 -5.22 -20.58 14.49
N GLN A 337 -4.16 -21.19 15.03
CA GLN A 337 -2.76 -20.85 14.72
C GLN A 337 -2.20 -21.64 13.54
N ILE A 338 -2.67 -22.88 13.35
CA ILE A 338 -2.18 -23.78 12.29
C ILE A 338 -2.81 -23.41 10.94
N MET A 339 -4.10 -23.04 10.93
CA MET A 339 -4.85 -22.76 9.69
C MET A 339 -4.26 -21.61 8.84
N PRO A 340 -3.85 -20.45 9.41
CA PRO A 340 -3.23 -19.36 8.64
C PRO A 340 -1.87 -19.75 8.02
N MET A 341 -1.09 -20.57 8.72
CA MET A 341 0.21 -21.05 8.25
C MET A 341 0.05 -22.07 7.11
N LEU A 342 -0.93 -22.96 7.22
CA LEU A 342 -1.28 -23.92 6.16
C LEU A 342 -1.81 -23.23 4.91
N LEU A 343 -2.66 -22.21 5.08
CA LEU A 343 -3.12 -21.37 3.98
C LEU A 343 -1.92 -20.73 3.26
N LEU A 344 -0.95 -20.19 3.98
CA LEU A 344 0.27 -19.62 3.38
C LEU A 344 1.08 -20.61 2.54
N ILE A 345 1.21 -21.85 3.00
CA ILE A 345 1.89 -22.91 2.26
C ILE A 345 1.12 -23.23 0.96
N VAL A 346 -0.20 -23.34 1.03
CA VAL A 346 -1.06 -23.57 -0.14
C VAL A 346 -0.92 -22.45 -1.16
N ILE A 347 -0.72 -21.20 -0.71
CA ILE A 347 -0.53 -20.02 -1.56
C ILE A 347 0.83 -20.04 -2.27
N ALA A 348 1.90 -20.38 -1.54
CA ALA A 348 3.22 -20.54 -2.14
C ALA A 348 3.19 -21.65 -3.22
N LEU A 349 2.50 -22.76 -2.94
CA LEU A 349 2.35 -23.87 -3.87
C LEU A 349 1.53 -23.48 -5.11
N THR A 350 0.39 -22.81 -4.95
CA THR A 350 -0.44 -22.36 -6.09
C THR A 350 0.27 -21.30 -6.92
N ALA A 351 1.01 -20.37 -6.31
CA ALA A 351 1.79 -19.37 -7.06
C ALA A 351 2.97 -19.98 -7.83
N VAL A 352 3.64 -20.99 -7.26
CA VAL A 352 4.67 -21.78 -7.96
C VAL A 352 4.08 -22.55 -9.13
N GLU A 353 2.91 -23.17 -8.95
CA GLU A 353 2.23 -23.92 -10.01
C GLU A 353 1.82 -23.01 -11.18
N ILE A 354 1.29 -21.82 -10.89
CA ILE A 354 0.93 -20.83 -11.92
C ILE A 354 2.18 -20.29 -12.61
N GLY A 355 3.27 -20.03 -11.88
CA GLY A 355 4.54 -19.61 -12.45
C GLY A 355 5.17 -20.68 -13.37
N SER A 356 5.06 -21.95 -13.00
CA SER A 356 5.54 -23.10 -13.78
C SER A 356 4.80 -23.24 -15.12
N LYS A 357 3.49 -22.99 -15.16
CA LYS A 357 2.66 -23.12 -16.38
C LYS A 357 2.95 -22.04 -17.44
N PHE A 358 3.65 -20.96 -17.09
CA PHE A 358 4.06 -19.92 -18.04
C PHE A 358 5.50 -20.09 -18.56
N CYS A 359 6.24 -21.11 -18.10
CA CYS A 359 7.61 -21.42 -18.53
C CYS A 359 7.73 -22.65 -19.45
N THR A 360 6.61 -23.31 -19.76
CA THR A 360 6.44 -24.26 -20.88
C THR A 360 5.60 -23.61 -21.95
#